data_AF-A0A2E6U5V4-F1
#
_entry.id   AF-A0A2E6U5V4-F1
#
_cell.length_a   1.000
_cell.length_b   1.000
_cell.length_c   1.000
_cell.angle_alpha   90.00
_cell.angle_beta   90.00
_cell.angle_gamma   90.00
#
_symmetry.space_group_name_H-M   'P 1'
#
loop_
_entity.id
_entity.type
_entity.pdbx_description
1 polymer ?
#
loop_
_entity_poly.entity_id
_entity_poly.type
_entity_poly.pdbx_seq_one_letter_code
_entity_poly.pdbx_strand_id
1 'polypeptide(L)'
;MSSPGRDRRVNIPNRREKETSSPTSWKAPAYGRPQPAPKQEPRQPRAPRQPRQPRKDGGRGRQQRPRAPQGLPKDHPLRASAWARVVEHDLGESVLVVVTEHDGTLGRVATVEGAEFQAVGERVYIGDDRSKRTVVERLLGVAKLERLSPAAQEQLPLAMAELVKANAAHFLKGFYNVAGPINRKTHAFQLLNGVGPKKAEEMVEARRSKGGFASFETLDDACGLDGAGALAHRFSEEILDRNLQPRLVEMLLPVKA
;
A
#
# COMPACT_ATOMS: atom_id res chain seq x y z
N MET A 1 -10.71 -8.68 -63.55
CA MET A 1 -11.39 -7.40 -63.89
C MET A 1 -12.57 -7.24 -62.94
N SER A 2 -12.90 -6.15 -62.25
CA SER A 2 -12.24 -4.94 -61.75
C SER A 2 -13.26 -4.36 -60.75
N SER A 3 -12.84 -3.87 -59.58
CA SER A 3 -13.73 -3.35 -58.53
C SER A 3 -14.62 -2.19 -58.99
N PRO A 4 -15.84 -2.03 -58.44
CA PRO A 4 -16.53 -0.75 -58.44
C PRO A 4 -16.44 -0.09 -57.05
N GLY A 5 -15.65 0.98 -56.99
CA GLY A 5 -15.61 1.89 -55.85
C GLY A 5 -16.95 2.61 -55.65
N ARG A 6 -17.35 2.79 -54.40
CA ARG A 6 -18.38 3.75 -54.01
C ARG A 6 -17.70 4.90 -53.29
N ASP A 7 -17.45 5.97 -54.04
CA ASP A 7 -17.26 7.31 -53.50
C ASP A 7 -18.54 7.72 -52.75
N ARG A 8 -18.44 7.93 -51.45
CA ARG A 8 -19.42 8.70 -50.69
C ARG A 8 -18.74 9.97 -50.21
N ARG A 9 -18.90 11.05 -50.99
CA ARG A 9 -18.60 12.43 -50.55
C ARG A 9 -19.48 12.74 -49.35
N VAL A 10 -18.87 12.87 -48.17
CA VAL A 10 -19.52 13.43 -46.99
C VAL A 10 -19.41 14.95 -47.10
N ASN A 11 -20.56 15.62 -47.23
CA ASN A 11 -20.64 17.08 -47.20
C ASN A 11 -20.55 17.51 -45.74
N ILE A 12 -19.40 18.07 -45.33
CA ILE A 12 -19.18 18.59 -43.98
C ILE A 12 -19.69 20.03 -43.95
N PRO A 13 -20.80 20.35 -43.26
CA PRO A 13 -21.21 21.73 -43.10
C PRO A 13 -20.25 22.46 -42.16
N ASN A 14 -19.69 23.57 -42.66
CA ASN A 14 -18.82 24.46 -41.91
C ASN A 14 -19.64 25.21 -40.84
N ARG A 15 -19.69 24.67 -39.62
CA ARG A 15 -20.37 25.31 -38.49
C ARG A 15 -19.47 26.40 -37.92
N ARG A 16 -19.66 27.63 -38.40
CA ARG A 16 -19.20 28.85 -37.75
C ARG A 16 -19.58 28.82 -36.28
N GLU A 17 -18.58 29.01 -35.42
CA GLU A 17 -18.75 29.24 -33.99
C GLU A 17 -19.65 30.46 -33.79
N LYS A 18 -20.78 30.24 -33.11
CA LYS A 18 -21.62 31.32 -32.59
C LYS A 18 -21.18 31.58 -31.16
N GLU A 19 -20.51 32.71 -30.98
CA GLU A 19 -20.37 33.37 -29.69
C GLU A 19 -21.76 33.51 -29.06
N THR A 20 -21.94 32.92 -27.89
CA THR A 20 -23.09 33.21 -27.03
C THR A 20 -22.52 33.70 -25.71
N SER A 21 -22.74 35.00 -25.47
CA SER A 21 -22.42 35.67 -24.22
C SER A 21 -23.29 35.09 -23.11
N SER A 22 -22.65 34.68 -22.02
CA SER A 22 -23.31 34.51 -20.72
C SER A 22 -22.74 35.53 -19.74
N PRO A 23 -23.59 36.33 -19.06
CA PRO A 23 -23.15 37.44 -18.25
C PRO A 23 -22.83 36.95 -16.84
N THR A 24 -21.55 36.69 -16.57
CA THR A 24 -21.09 36.47 -15.20
C THR A 24 -19.79 37.22 -14.97
N SER A 25 -19.89 38.52 -14.72
CA SER A 25 -18.77 39.34 -14.27
C SER A 25 -18.46 39.05 -12.80
N TRP A 26 -17.75 37.97 -12.52
CA TRP A 26 -17.03 37.85 -11.25
C TRP A 26 -15.74 38.65 -11.37
N LYS A 27 -15.76 39.87 -10.83
CA LYS A 27 -14.53 40.66 -10.64
C LYS A 27 -13.71 39.99 -9.53
N ALA A 28 -12.46 39.63 -9.84
CA ALA A 28 -11.49 39.27 -8.82
C ALA A 28 -11.33 40.44 -7.82
N PRO A 29 -11.34 40.20 -6.50
CA PRO A 29 -11.01 41.25 -5.55
C PRO A 29 -9.56 41.69 -5.78
N ALA A 30 -9.34 43.00 -5.80
CA ALA A 30 -8.02 43.59 -5.92
C ALA A 30 -7.11 43.01 -4.83
N TYR A 31 -6.00 42.37 -5.22
CA TYR A 31 -4.93 42.07 -4.29
C TYR A 31 -4.52 43.39 -3.64
N GLY A 32 -4.70 43.41 -2.32
CA GLY A 32 -4.47 44.57 -1.49
C GLY A 32 -3.07 45.15 -1.69
N ARG A 33 -3.07 46.47 -1.87
CA ARG A 33 -2.03 47.45 -1.54
C ARG A 33 -0.82 46.87 -0.76
N PRO A 34 0.42 47.16 -1.17
CA PRO A 34 1.60 46.86 -0.36
C PRO A 34 1.40 47.39 1.06
N GLN A 35 1.62 46.52 2.06
CA GLN A 35 1.58 46.96 3.45
C GLN A 35 2.65 48.05 3.66
N PRO A 36 2.32 49.15 4.36
CA PRO A 36 3.34 50.12 4.75
C PRO A 36 4.35 49.43 5.68
N ALA A 37 5.63 49.74 5.49
CA ALA A 37 6.71 49.24 6.34
C ALA A 37 6.39 49.45 7.83
N PRO A 38 6.81 48.52 8.72
CA PRO A 38 6.53 48.65 10.14
C PRO A 38 7.11 49.96 10.68
N LYS A 39 6.27 50.78 11.32
CA LYS A 39 6.70 51.95 12.08
C LYS A 39 7.68 51.50 13.15
N GLN A 40 8.87 52.10 13.17
CA GLN A 40 9.82 51.94 14.26
C GLN A 40 9.20 52.50 15.55
N GLU A 41 9.01 51.67 16.56
CA GLU A 41 8.68 52.13 17.90
C GLU A 41 9.84 52.94 18.49
N PRO A 42 9.56 53.99 19.29
CA PRO A 42 10.60 54.70 20.01
C PRO A 42 11.33 53.74 20.94
N ARG A 43 12.66 53.71 20.84
CA ARG A 43 13.53 52.96 21.76
C ARG A 43 13.26 53.44 23.20
N GLN A 44 12.72 52.57 24.04
CA GLN A 44 12.69 52.81 25.48
C GLN A 44 14.14 52.87 26.02
N PRO A 45 14.45 53.74 27.01
CA PRO A 45 15.77 53.80 27.61
C PRO A 45 16.12 52.47 28.27
N ARG A 46 17.30 51.92 27.95
CA ARG A 46 17.83 50.73 28.61
C ARG A 46 18.08 51.03 30.09
N ALA A 47 17.48 50.25 30.97
CA ALA A 47 17.81 50.24 32.39
C ALA A 47 19.30 49.85 32.61
N PRO A 48 19.98 50.41 33.63
CA PRO A 48 21.39 50.17 33.87
C PRO A 48 21.68 48.71 34.22
N ARG A 49 22.74 48.18 33.61
CA ARG A 49 23.27 46.83 33.84
C ARG A 49 23.71 46.66 35.30
N GLN A 50 23.10 45.73 36.02
CA GLN A 50 23.64 45.25 37.29
C GLN A 50 24.94 44.45 37.07
N PRO A 51 25.94 44.55 37.96
CA PRO A 51 27.18 43.81 37.83
C PRO A 51 26.96 42.30 37.94
N ARG A 52 27.58 41.57 37.00
CA ARG A 52 27.61 40.10 36.98
C ARG A 52 28.28 39.56 38.25
N GLN A 53 27.57 38.71 38.99
CA GLN A 53 28.21 37.79 39.93
C GLN A 53 28.99 36.71 39.14
N PRO A 54 30.19 36.32 39.60
CA PRO A 54 30.95 35.27 38.95
C PRO A 54 30.25 33.93 39.19
N ARG A 55 29.73 33.33 38.11
CA ARG A 55 29.23 31.96 38.16
C ARG A 55 30.42 31.02 38.29
N LYS A 56 30.42 30.23 39.37
CA LYS A 56 31.29 29.07 39.59
C LYS A 56 31.41 28.24 38.31
N ASP A 57 32.64 27.96 37.92
CA ASP A 57 33.01 26.94 36.93
C ASP A 57 32.52 25.56 37.40
N GLY A 58 31.26 25.27 37.09
CA GLY A 58 30.72 23.91 37.10
C GLY A 58 31.11 23.28 35.78
N GLY A 59 32.14 22.43 35.79
CA GLY A 59 32.59 21.65 34.64
C GLY A 59 31.40 21.05 33.91
N ARG A 60 31.24 21.43 32.64
CA ARG A 60 30.25 20.82 31.73
C ARG A 60 30.69 19.39 31.47
N GLY A 61 30.33 18.49 32.39
CA GLY A 61 30.28 17.07 32.12
C GLY A 61 29.45 16.89 30.86
N ARG A 62 30.11 16.40 29.81
CA ARG A 62 29.49 16.02 28.54
C ARG A 62 28.45 14.97 28.87
N GLN A 63 27.20 15.39 29.14
CA GLN A 63 26.07 14.50 29.31
C GLN A 63 25.96 13.70 28.01
N GLN A 64 26.49 12.48 28.05
CA GLN A 64 26.29 11.49 27.00
C GLN A 64 24.79 11.28 26.94
N ARG A 65 24.15 11.90 25.94
CA ARG A 65 22.78 11.56 25.60
C ARG A 65 22.75 10.04 25.43
N PRO A 66 21.89 9.30 26.13
CA PRO A 66 21.78 7.86 25.94
C PRO A 66 21.57 7.61 24.46
N ARG A 67 22.40 6.74 23.88
CA ARG A 67 22.29 6.36 22.46
C ARG A 67 20.85 5.91 22.22
N ALA A 68 20.21 6.48 21.21
CA ALA A 68 18.86 6.08 20.82
C ALA A 68 18.84 4.54 20.64
N PRO A 69 17.76 3.85 21.02
CA PRO A 69 17.66 2.41 20.89
C PRO A 69 18.03 1.97 19.47
N GLN A 70 18.95 1.01 19.35
CA GLN A 70 19.31 0.41 18.07
C GLN A 70 18.18 -0.52 17.62
N GLY A 71 17.17 0.05 16.94
CA GLY A 71 16.12 -0.70 16.26
C GLY A 71 14.72 -0.11 16.41
N LEU A 72 13.78 -0.68 15.67
CA LEU A 72 12.37 -0.29 15.75
C LEU A 72 11.78 -0.59 17.15
N PRO A 73 10.83 0.24 17.62
CA PRO A 73 10.08 -0.01 18.86
C PRO A 73 9.48 -1.42 18.92
N LYS A 74 9.27 -1.96 20.13
CA LYS A 74 8.76 -3.32 20.33
C LYS A 74 7.36 -3.53 19.76
N ASP A 75 6.54 -2.49 19.80
CA ASP A 75 5.17 -2.39 19.30
C ASP A 75 5.09 -2.07 17.80
N HIS A 76 6.23 -2.00 17.09
CA HIS A 76 6.23 -1.69 15.66
C HIS A 76 5.56 -2.81 14.83
N PRO A 77 4.72 -2.50 13.83
CA PRO A 77 3.96 -3.49 13.05
C PRO A 77 4.81 -4.63 12.46
N LEU A 78 5.98 -4.31 11.90
CA LEU A 78 6.91 -5.33 11.37
C LEU A 78 7.42 -6.34 12.40
N ARG A 79 7.32 -6.06 13.70
CA ARG A 79 7.68 -7.02 14.76
C ARG A 79 6.52 -7.95 15.13
N ALA A 80 5.29 -7.67 14.67
CA ALA A 80 4.15 -8.54 14.89
C ALA A 80 4.24 -9.85 14.08
N SER A 81 5.09 -9.88 13.04
CA SER A 81 5.34 -11.07 12.22
C SER A 81 6.79 -11.52 12.31
N ALA A 82 7.01 -12.83 12.45
CA ALA A 82 8.34 -13.42 12.37
C ALA A 82 8.80 -13.66 10.92
N TRP A 83 7.84 -13.76 10.00
CA TRP A 83 8.07 -14.09 8.60
C TRP A 83 7.45 -13.05 7.67
N ALA A 84 8.09 -12.85 6.53
CA ALA A 84 7.61 -11.98 5.48
C ALA A 84 7.91 -12.58 4.10
N ARG A 85 7.19 -12.11 3.08
CA ARG A 85 7.39 -12.44 1.67
C ARG A 85 8.08 -11.29 0.96
N VAL A 86 9.07 -11.60 0.14
CA VAL A 86 9.80 -10.60 -0.65
C VAL A 86 8.89 -10.04 -1.74
N VAL A 87 8.81 -8.73 -1.83
CA VAL A 87 8.10 -7.99 -2.88
C VAL A 87 9.08 -7.48 -3.92
N GLU A 88 10.22 -6.94 -3.46
CA GLU A 88 11.29 -6.41 -4.32
C GLU A 88 12.63 -6.55 -3.57
N HIS A 89 13.70 -6.83 -4.32
CA HIS A 89 15.07 -6.77 -3.82
C HIS A 89 15.89 -5.72 -4.57
N ASP A 90 16.15 -4.60 -3.91
CA ASP A 90 17.08 -3.58 -4.39
C ASP A 90 18.51 -3.95 -3.94
N LEU A 91 19.26 -4.55 -4.85
CA LEU A 91 20.66 -4.93 -4.64
C LEU A 91 21.58 -3.69 -4.50
N GLY A 92 21.20 -2.55 -5.08
CA GLY A 92 21.98 -1.31 -5.03
C GLY A 92 21.92 -0.65 -3.66
N GLU A 93 20.73 -0.62 -3.04
CA GLU A 93 20.55 -0.13 -1.67
C GLU A 93 20.76 -1.22 -0.60
N SER A 94 20.90 -2.49 -0.98
CA SER A 94 20.89 -3.65 -0.06
C SER A 94 19.63 -3.66 0.81
N VAL A 95 18.47 -3.48 0.17
CA VAL A 95 17.16 -3.39 0.82
C VAL A 95 16.17 -4.33 0.16
N LEU A 96 15.40 -5.04 0.99
CA LEU A 96 14.18 -5.72 0.57
C LEU A 96 12.96 -4.87 0.91
N VAL A 97 12.05 -4.77 -0.05
CA VAL A 97 10.65 -4.49 0.25
C VAL A 97 9.97 -5.83 0.50
N VAL A 98 9.27 -5.94 1.61
CA VAL A 98 8.63 -7.18 2.06
C VAL A 98 7.18 -6.93 2.47
N VAL A 99 6.37 -7.98 2.46
CA VAL A 99 5.04 -8.00 3.08
C VAL A 99 4.99 -9.04 4.20
N THR A 100 4.53 -8.66 5.38
CA THR A 100 4.45 -9.56 6.53
C THR A 100 3.38 -10.63 6.36
N GLU A 101 3.69 -11.88 6.74
CA GLU A 101 2.72 -12.98 6.64
C GLU A 101 1.55 -12.86 7.62
N HIS A 102 1.74 -12.16 8.74
CA HIS A 102 0.70 -11.99 9.76
C HIS A 102 -0.43 -11.06 9.30
N ASP A 103 -0.12 -9.82 8.94
CA ASP A 103 -1.09 -8.74 8.75
C ASP A 103 -1.00 -8.02 7.40
N GLY A 104 -0.13 -8.48 6.48
CA GLY A 104 0.01 -7.86 5.16
C GLY A 104 0.68 -6.48 5.19
N THR A 105 1.36 -6.12 6.28
CA THR A 105 2.12 -4.87 6.39
C THR A 105 3.30 -4.85 5.43
N LEU A 106 3.39 -3.82 4.60
CA LEU A 106 4.56 -3.56 3.78
C LEU A 106 5.70 -2.98 4.61
N GLY A 107 6.87 -3.60 4.54
CA GLY A 107 8.08 -3.22 5.26
C GLY A 107 9.27 -3.04 4.35
N ARG A 108 10.24 -2.27 4.84
CA ARG A 108 11.61 -2.25 4.32
C ARG A 108 12.54 -2.89 5.33
N VAL A 109 13.41 -3.76 4.86
CA VAL A 109 14.45 -4.39 5.67
C VAL A 109 15.79 -4.32 4.95
N ALA A 110 16.86 -4.06 5.68
CA ALA A 110 18.22 -4.10 5.16
C ALA A 110 18.69 -5.56 5.10
N THR A 111 19.35 -5.92 4.01
CA THR A 111 19.97 -7.23 3.85
C THR A 111 21.35 -7.27 4.49
N VAL A 112 21.85 -8.49 4.75
CA VAL A 112 23.26 -8.68 5.10
C VAL A 112 24.15 -8.30 3.91
N GLU A 113 25.37 -7.84 4.19
CA GLU A 113 26.33 -7.50 3.15
C GLU A 113 26.63 -8.73 2.28
N GLY A 114 26.50 -8.57 0.95
CA GLY A 114 26.69 -9.66 0.00
C GLY A 114 25.57 -10.70 -0.02
N ALA A 115 24.37 -10.38 0.50
CA ALA A 115 23.20 -11.26 0.37
C ALA A 115 22.93 -11.61 -1.09
N GLU A 116 22.63 -12.88 -1.36
CA GLU A 116 22.21 -13.33 -2.69
C GLU A 116 20.86 -12.71 -3.06
N PHE A 117 20.60 -12.61 -4.37
CA PHE A 117 19.32 -12.17 -4.87
C PHE A 117 18.17 -12.99 -4.28
N GLN A 118 17.06 -12.34 -3.96
CA GLN A 118 15.90 -12.96 -3.33
C GLN A 118 14.73 -12.82 -4.28
N ALA A 119 14.09 -13.94 -4.62
CA ALA A 119 13.02 -13.95 -5.59
C ALA A 119 11.74 -13.35 -5.00
N VAL A 120 10.89 -12.78 -5.85
CA VAL A 120 9.56 -12.31 -5.44
C VAL A 120 8.75 -13.49 -4.88
N GLY A 121 8.10 -13.29 -3.74
CA GLY A 121 7.34 -14.32 -3.02
C GLY A 121 8.20 -15.23 -2.14
N GLU A 122 9.53 -15.11 -2.19
CA GLU A 122 10.43 -15.85 -1.31
C GLU A 122 10.17 -15.48 0.16
N ARG A 123 10.24 -16.49 1.04
CA ARG A 123 9.93 -16.33 2.45
C ARG A 123 11.20 -16.02 3.24
N VAL A 124 11.23 -14.86 3.89
CA VAL A 124 12.38 -14.40 4.68
C VAL A 124 12.01 -14.23 6.16
N TYR A 125 12.95 -14.58 7.04
CA TYR A 125 12.79 -14.42 8.48
C TYR A 125 13.14 -12.99 8.92
N ILE A 126 12.18 -12.30 9.54
CA ILE A 126 12.32 -10.93 10.07
C ILE A 126 12.14 -10.84 11.59
N GLY A 127 11.86 -11.98 12.25
CA GLY A 127 11.60 -12.04 13.69
C GLY A 127 12.78 -11.62 14.56
N ASP A 128 12.54 -11.48 15.86
CA ASP A 128 13.52 -10.86 16.79
C ASP A 128 14.79 -11.67 17.02
N ASP A 129 14.75 -12.98 16.76
CA ASP A 129 15.90 -13.87 16.88
C ASP A 129 16.90 -13.62 15.74
N ARG A 130 17.91 -12.78 16.00
CA ARG A 130 18.94 -12.44 15.02
C ARG A 130 19.70 -13.66 14.48
N SER A 131 19.81 -14.74 15.26
CA SER A 131 20.54 -15.94 14.83
C SER A 131 19.86 -16.67 13.66
N LYS A 132 18.55 -16.48 13.50
CA LYS A 132 17.74 -17.05 12.42
C LYS A 132 17.67 -16.16 11.18
N ARG A 133 18.17 -14.93 11.25
CA ARG A 133 18.15 -14.01 10.11
C ARG A 133 19.38 -14.26 9.23
N THR A 134 19.21 -15.09 8.22
CA THR A 134 20.26 -15.39 7.23
C THR A 134 20.37 -14.30 6.17
N VAL A 135 19.25 -13.71 5.76
CA VAL A 135 19.16 -12.70 4.70
C VAL A 135 19.05 -11.27 5.25
N VAL A 136 18.38 -11.11 6.40
CA VAL A 136 17.95 -9.80 6.93
C VAL A 136 18.86 -9.33 8.05
N GLU A 137 19.54 -8.19 7.88
CA GLU A 137 20.34 -7.60 8.95
C GLU A 137 19.46 -6.80 9.94
N ARG A 138 18.66 -5.87 9.41
CA ARG A 138 17.94 -4.88 10.22
C ARG A 138 16.58 -4.50 9.63
N LEU A 139 15.58 -4.33 10.48
CA LEU A 139 14.29 -3.77 10.09
C LEU A 139 14.39 -2.26 9.96
N LEU A 140 14.06 -1.70 8.79
CA LEU A 140 14.15 -0.26 8.54
C LEU A 140 12.85 0.49 8.89
N GLY A 141 11.70 -0.18 8.72
CA GLY A 141 10.38 0.37 9.06
C GLY A 141 9.33 0.07 8.00
N VAL A 142 8.11 0.56 8.20
CA VAL A 142 7.01 0.40 7.23
C VAL A 142 7.36 1.08 5.91
N ALA A 143 7.09 0.41 4.79
CA ALA A 143 7.28 0.98 3.46
C ALA A 143 6.22 2.07 3.20
N LYS A 144 6.66 3.22 2.68
CA LYS A 144 5.75 4.28 2.27
C LYS A 144 5.25 3.96 0.86
N LEU A 145 3.92 3.88 0.68
CA LEU A 145 3.30 3.54 -0.60
C LEU A 145 3.75 4.47 -1.74
N GLU A 146 3.85 5.77 -1.46
CA GLU A 146 4.33 6.80 -2.40
C GLU A 146 5.78 6.62 -2.87
N ARG A 147 6.56 5.77 -2.18
CA ARG A 147 7.97 5.52 -2.46
C ARG A 147 8.22 4.08 -2.93
N LEU A 148 7.17 3.30 -3.15
CA LEU A 148 7.31 1.98 -3.76
C LEU A 148 7.71 2.15 -5.22
N SER A 149 8.68 1.36 -5.67
CA SER A 149 9.03 1.31 -7.08
C SER A 149 7.84 0.79 -7.90
N PRO A 150 7.75 1.13 -9.20
CA PRO A 150 6.75 0.53 -10.09
C PRO A 150 6.82 -1.00 -10.10
N ALA A 151 8.04 -1.56 -10.05
CA ALA A 151 8.25 -3.00 -9.99
C ALA A 151 7.67 -3.61 -8.71
N ALA A 152 7.90 -3.01 -7.54
CA ALA A 152 7.33 -3.49 -6.29
C ALA A 152 5.79 -3.47 -6.30
N GLN A 153 5.18 -2.45 -6.91
CA GLN A 153 3.72 -2.38 -7.03
C GLN A 153 3.16 -3.51 -7.92
N GLU A 154 3.83 -3.78 -9.05
CA GLU A 154 3.47 -4.85 -9.99
C GLU A 154 3.71 -6.25 -9.40
N GLN A 155 4.75 -6.41 -8.58
CA GLN A 155 5.15 -7.67 -7.96
C GLN A 155 4.38 -7.99 -6.67
N LEU A 156 3.73 -7.01 -6.05
CA LEU A 156 3.00 -7.19 -4.80
C LEU A 156 1.92 -8.31 -4.86
N PRO A 157 1.08 -8.42 -5.91
CA PRO A 157 0.14 -9.54 -6.05
C PRO A 157 0.80 -10.92 -6.04
N LEU A 158 2.00 -11.06 -6.63
CA LEU A 158 2.71 -12.33 -6.66
C LEU A 158 3.18 -12.73 -5.26
N ALA A 159 3.77 -11.78 -4.52
CA ALA A 159 4.17 -12.03 -3.13
C ALA A 159 2.96 -12.35 -2.22
N MET A 160 1.81 -11.70 -2.48
CA MET A 160 0.59 -11.96 -1.73
C MET A 160 -0.05 -13.30 -2.06
N ALA A 161 0.06 -13.75 -3.30
CA ALA A 161 -0.41 -15.07 -3.71
C ALA A 161 0.31 -16.16 -2.91
N GLU A 162 1.63 -16.03 -2.69
CA GLU A 162 2.39 -16.97 -1.87
C GLU A 162 1.96 -16.93 -0.39
N LEU A 163 1.64 -15.75 0.16
CA LEU A 163 1.06 -15.63 1.50
C LEU A 163 -0.30 -16.34 1.58
N VAL A 164 -1.17 -16.11 0.58
CA VAL A 164 -2.52 -16.70 0.52
C VAL A 164 -2.46 -18.22 0.40
N LYS A 165 -1.60 -18.75 -0.48
CA LYS A 165 -1.38 -20.19 -0.64
C LYS A 165 -0.84 -20.83 0.64
N ALA A 166 0.15 -20.21 1.29
CA ALA A 166 0.72 -20.72 2.54
C ALA A 166 -0.32 -20.81 3.67
N ASN A 167 -1.37 -19.99 3.61
CA ASN A 167 -2.45 -19.95 4.61
C ASN A 167 -3.81 -20.32 4.00
N ALA A 168 -3.83 -21.25 3.04
CA ALA A 168 -5.02 -21.57 2.26
C ALA A 168 -6.26 -21.89 3.10
N ALA A 169 -6.10 -22.70 4.17
CA ALA A 169 -7.20 -23.08 5.04
C ALA A 169 -7.89 -21.85 5.69
N HIS A 170 -7.11 -20.83 6.07
CA HIS A 170 -7.63 -19.60 6.66
C HIS A 170 -8.48 -18.82 5.66
N PHE A 171 -8.00 -18.62 4.44
CA PHE A 171 -8.73 -17.85 3.42
C PHE A 171 -9.92 -18.61 2.81
N LEU A 172 -9.81 -19.92 2.64
CA LEU A 172 -10.94 -20.75 2.22
C LEU A 172 -12.08 -20.70 3.25
N LYS A 173 -11.75 -20.84 4.54
CA LYS A 173 -12.73 -20.76 5.63
C LYS A 173 -13.27 -19.35 5.84
N GLY A 174 -12.40 -18.34 5.81
CA GLY A 174 -12.72 -16.96 6.15
C GLY A 174 -13.40 -16.18 5.03
N PHE A 175 -13.24 -16.60 3.78
CA PHE A 175 -13.84 -15.93 2.62
C PHE A 175 -14.64 -16.90 1.76
N TYR A 176 -14.00 -17.86 1.10
CA TYR A 176 -14.67 -18.62 0.04
C TYR A 176 -15.88 -19.42 0.52
N ASN A 177 -15.77 -20.06 1.69
CA ASN A 177 -16.82 -20.91 2.23
C ASN A 177 -17.92 -20.13 2.98
N VAL A 178 -17.73 -18.83 3.23
CA VAL A 178 -18.68 -17.99 4.01
C VAL A 178 -19.18 -16.76 3.25
N ALA A 179 -18.57 -16.43 2.10
CA ALA A 179 -18.92 -15.25 1.30
C ALA A 179 -20.41 -15.23 0.94
N GLY A 180 -21.04 -14.07 1.11
CA GLY A 180 -22.45 -13.86 0.84
C GLY A 180 -22.71 -12.58 0.03
N PRO A 181 -23.99 -12.22 -0.18
CA PRO A 181 -24.36 -10.95 -0.78
C PRO A 181 -23.91 -9.79 0.13
N ILE A 182 -23.17 -8.82 -0.44
CA ILE A 182 -22.87 -7.55 0.22
C ILE A 182 -24.14 -6.69 0.27
N ASN A 183 -24.87 -6.68 -0.84
CA ASN A 183 -26.14 -6.00 -0.98
C ASN A 183 -27.04 -6.79 -1.95
N ARG A 184 -28.24 -6.26 -2.25
CA ARG A 184 -29.22 -6.94 -3.12
C ARG A 184 -28.72 -7.22 -4.56
N LYS A 185 -27.71 -6.50 -5.04
CA LYS A 185 -27.18 -6.58 -6.40
C LYS A 185 -25.78 -7.18 -6.50
N THR A 186 -25.00 -7.16 -5.40
CA THR A 186 -23.57 -7.48 -5.42
C THR A 186 -23.24 -8.59 -4.43
N HIS A 187 -22.58 -9.64 -4.93
CA HIS A 187 -22.01 -10.71 -4.11
C HIS A 187 -20.55 -10.42 -3.73
N ALA A 188 -20.10 -10.88 -2.56
CA ALA A 188 -18.72 -10.66 -2.09
C ALA A 188 -17.64 -11.21 -3.03
N PHE A 189 -17.93 -12.29 -3.78
CA PHE A 189 -17.01 -12.79 -4.81
C PHE A 189 -16.72 -11.78 -5.91
N GLN A 190 -17.61 -10.83 -6.18
CA GLN A 190 -17.38 -9.80 -7.20
C GLN A 190 -16.32 -8.77 -6.78
N LEU A 191 -15.82 -8.84 -5.54
CA LEU A 191 -14.66 -8.06 -5.11
C LEU A 191 -13.36 -8.63 -5.63
N LEU A 192 -13.33 -9.91 -6.02
CA LEU A 192 -12.15 -10.55 -6.57
C LEU A 192 -11.88 -10.04 -7.98
N ASN A 193 -10.60 -9.82 -8.31
CA ASN A 193 -10.23 -9.45 -9.66
C ASN A 193 -10.62 -10.56 -10.65
N GLY A 194 -11.18 -10.17 -11.80
CA GLY A 194 -11.65 -11.12 -12.82
C GLY A 194 -12.99 -11.81 -12.51
N VAL A 195 -13.68 -11.47 -11.42
CA VAL A 195 -14.97 -12.09 -11.06
C VAL A 195 -16.13 -11.10 -11.26
N GLY A 196 -16.87 -11.28 -12.36
CA GLY A 196 -18.12 -10.55 -12.62
C GLY A 196 -19.36 -11.20 -11.98
N PRO A 197 -20.57 -10.62 -12.17
CA PRO A 197 -21.81 -11.13 -11.60
C PRO A 197 -22.11 -12.60 -11.96
N LYS A 198 -21.98 -12.94 -13.25
CA LYS A 198 -22.20 -14.32 -13.74
C LYS A 198 -21.23 -15.31 -13.10
N LYS A 199 -19.94 -14.95 -13.03
CA LYS A 199 -18.91 -15.79 -12.41
C LYS A 199 -19.15 -15.96 -10.92
N ALA A 200 -19.58 -14.90 -10.23
CA ALA A 200 -19.93 -14.99 -8.82
C ALA A 200 -21.11 -15.94 -8.55
N GLU A 201 -22.13 -15.95 -9.43
CA GLU A 201 -23.23 -16.92 -9.36
C GLU A 201 -22.74 -18.35 -9.57
N GLU A 202 -21.89 -18.58 -10.59
CA GLU A 202 -21.25 -19.87 -10.85
C GLU A 202 -20.44 -20.35 -9.64
N MET A 203 -19.67 -19.47 -8.99
CA MET A 203 -18.91 -19.78 -7.79
C MET A 203 -19.81 -20.15 -6.59
N VAL A 204 -20.95 -19.48 -6.42
CA VAL A 204 -21.91 -19.79 -5.36
C VAL A 204 -22.51 -21.18 -5.57
N GLU A 205 -22.88 -21.52 -6.81
CA GLU A 205 -23.42 -22.84 -7.14
C GLU A 205 -22.36 -23.94 -7.00
N ALA A 206 -21.13 -23.69 -7.47
CA ALA A 206 -20.00 -24.59 -7.29
C ALA A 206 -19.73 -24.88 -5.80
N ARG A 207 -19.74 -23.83 -4.97
CA ARG A 207 -19.61 -23.98 -3.51
C ARG A 207 -20.72 -24.83 -2.93
N ARG A 208 -21.97 -24.59 -3.34
CA ARG A 208 -23.14 -25.31 -2.83
C ARG A 208 -23.10 -26.80 -3.20
N SER A 209 -22.80 -27.10 -4.46
CA SER A 209 -22.74 -28.49 -4.95
C SER A 209 -21.63 -29.30 -4.29
N LYS A 210 -20.50 -28.67 -3.97
CA LYS A 210 -19.36 -29.33 -3.27
C LYS A 210 -19.47 -29.34 -1.75
N GLY A 211 -20.43 -28.61 -1.16
CA GLY A 211 -20.51 -28.43 0.29
C GLY A 211 -19.39 -27.56 0.86
N GLY A 212 -18.80 -26.68 0.04
CA GLY A 212 -17.60 -25.90 0.34
C GLY A 212 -16.39 -26.34 -0.48
N PHE A 213 -15.34 -25.52 -0.44
CA PHE A 213 -14.05 -25.79 -1.07
C PHE A 213 -13.05 -26.26 -0.02
N ALA A 214 -12.45 -27.43 -0.22
CA ALA A 214 -11.45 -28.03 0.67
C ALA A 214 -10.03 -27.49 0.42
N SER A 215 -9.71 -27.14 -0.82
CA SER A 215 -8.43 -26.59 -1.27
C SER A 215 -8.63 -25.53 -2.35
N PHE A 216 -7.61 -24.72 -2.63
CA PHE A 216 -7.61 -23.82 -3.78
C PHE A 216 -7.71 -24.60 -5.09
N GLU A 217 -7.03 -25.73 -5.23
CA GLU A 217 -7.16 -26.61 -6.41
C GLU A 217 -8.64 -27.01 -6.66
N THR A 218 -9.36 -27.40 -5.61
CA THR A 218 -10.78 -27.78 -5.72
C THR A 218 -11.66 -26.62 -6.21
N LEU A 219 -11.33 -25.40 -5.77
CA LEU A 219 -12.00 -24.17 -6.14
C LEU A 219 -11.65 -23.76 -7.57
N ASP A 220 -10.37 -23.83 -7.92
CA ASP A 220 -9.82 -23.43 -9.21
C ASP A 220 -10.37 -24.33 -10.31
N ASP A 221 -10.42 -25.65 -10.07
CA ASP A 221 -11.02 -26.63 -10.99
C ASP A 221 -12.53 -26.43 -11.14
N ALA A 222 -13.22 -26.13 -10.04
CA ALA A 222 -14.68 -25.97 -10.07
C ALA A 222 -15.11 -24.68 -10.75
N CYS A 223 -14.33 -23.62 -10.57
CA CYS A 223 -14.71 -22.29 -10.99
C CYS A 223 -13.96 -21.84 -12.25
N GLY A 224 -12.86 -22.48 -12.65
CA GLY A 224 -11.99 -22.01 -13.73
C GLY A 224 -11.41 -20.63 -13.43
N LEU A 225 -10.72 -20.51 -12.30
CA LEU A 225 -10.26 -19.28 -11.65
C LEU A 225 -8.96 -19.60 -10.91
N ASP A 226 -8.01 -18.66 -10.80
CA ASP A 226 -6.94 -18.74 -9.79
C ASP A 226 -7.44 -18.05 -8.52
N GLY A 227 -7.94 -18.82 -7.56
CA GLY A 227 -8.54 -18.27 -6.34
C GLY A 227 -7.52 -17.54 -5.49
N ALA A 228 -6.34 -18.16 -5.30
CA ALA A 228 -5.29 -17.55 -4.50
C ALA A 228 -4.81 -16.24 -5.13
N GLY A 229 -4.57 -16.24 -6.45
CA GLY A 229 -4.16 -15.06 -7.21
C GLY A 229 -5.22 -13.96 -7.25
N ALA A 230 -6.50 -14.31 -7.42
CA ALA A 230 -7.58 -13.32 -7.44
C ALA A 230 -7.77 -12.62 -6.09
N LEU A 231 -7.66 -13.35 -4.99
CA LEU A 231 -7.70 -12.77 -3.64
C LEU A 231 -6.45 -11.93 -3.36
N ALA A 232 -5.28 -12.44 -3.73
CA ALA A 232 -4.01 -11.73 -3.61
C ALA A 232 -4.01 -10.39 -4.36
N HIS A 233 -4.51 -10.38 -5.60
CA HIS A 233 -4.65 -9.15 -6.38
C HIS A 233 -5.56 -8.15 -5.69
N ARG A 234 -6.70 -8.61 -5.15
CA ARG A 234 -7.61 -7.74 -4.41
C ARG A 234 -6.95 -7.17 -3.15
N PHE A 235 -6.19 -7.96 -2.40
CA PHE A 235 -5.44 -7.44 -1.25
C PHE A 235 -4.43 -6.39 -1.66
N SER A 236 -3.68 -6.60 -2.74
CA SER A 236 -2.73 -5.63 -3.26
C SER A 236 -3.39 -4.30 -3.63
N GLU A 237 -4.55 -4.34 -4.32
CA GLU A 237 -5.32 -3.14 -4.63
C GLU A 237 -5.75 -2.39 -3.36
N GLU A 238 -6.25 -3.10 -2.35
CA GLU A 238 -6.70 -2.49 -1.09
C GLU A 238 -5.54 -1.95 -0.23
N ILE A 239 -4.34 -2.51 -0.36
CA ILE A 239 -3.13 -2.02 0.31
C ILE A 239 -2.64 -0.74 -0.37
N LEU A 240 -2.65 -0.72 -1.71
CA LEU A 240 -2.20 0.42 -2.51
C LEU A 240 -3.22 1.58 -2.47
N ASP A 241 -4.52 1.29 -2.45
CA ASP A 241 -5.60 2.27 -2.31
C ASP A 241 -6.44 2.02 -1.04
N ARG A 242 -6.21 2.87 -0.04
CA ARG A 242 -6.92 2.80 1.25
C ARG A 242 -8.39 3.21 1.15
N ASN A 243 -8.80 3.89 0.08
CA ASN A 243 -10.18 4.32 -0.12
C ASN A 243 -11.02 3.22 -0.79
N LEU A 244 -10.38 2.17 -1.29
CA LEU A 244 -11.07 1.05 -1.90
C LEU A 244 -11.89 0.30 -0.85
N GLN A 245 -13.21 0.33 -1.00
CA GLN A 245 -14.16 -0.32 -0.11
C GLN A 245 -15.03 -1.31 -0.89
N PRO A 246 -15.53 -2.39 -0.24
CA PRO A 246 -15.16 -2.89 1.09
C PRO A 246 -13.73 -3.46 1.13
N ARG A 247 -13.13 -3.54 2.33
CA ARG A 247 -11.75 -4.03 2.54
C ARG A 247 -11.71 -5.46 3.06
N LEU A 248 -11.35 -6.40 2.19
CA LEU A 248 -11.09 -7.79 2.55
C LEU A 248 -9.82 -7.93 3.41
N VAL A 249 -8.82 -7.07 3.26
CA VAL A 249 -7.59 -7.11 4.08
C VAL A 249 -7.91 -6.94 5.56
N GLU A 250 -8.79 -6.02 5.94
CA GLU A 250 -9.18 -5.80 7.34
C GLU A 250 -10.07 -6.91 7.89
N MET A 251 -10.79 -7.60 7.01
CA MET A 251 -11.69 -8.70 7.39
C MET A 251 -10.93 -10.02 7.56
N LEU A 252 -9.92 -10.26 6.72
CA LEU A 252 -9.24 -11.54 6.60
C LEU A 252 -7.84 -11.53 7.22
N LEU A 253 -7.26 -10.38 7.50
CA LEU A 253 -5.99 -10.26 8.21
C LEU A 253 -6.23 -9.65 9.61
N PRO A 254 -5.46 -10.05 10.64
CA PRO A 254 -4.32 -10.94 10.57
C PRO A 254 -4.68 -12.41 10.42
N VAL A 255 -3.78 -13.18 9.81
CA VAL A 255 -3.85 -14.65 9.82
C VAL A 255 -3.57 -15.12 11.24
N LYS A 256 -4.52 -15.87 11.82
CA LYS A 256 -4.32 -16.46 13.15
C LYS A 256 -3.32 -17.60 13.02
N ALA A 257 -2.19 -17.48 13.72
CA ALA A 257 -1.20 -18.54 13.87
C ALA A 257 -1.78 -19.75 14.61
#